data_AF-A0A7K4HIL5-F1
#
_entry.id   AF-A0A7K4HIL5-F1
#
_cell.length_a   1.000
_cell.length_b   1.000
_cell.length_c   1.000
_cell.angle_alpha   90.00
_cell.angle_beta   90.00
_cell.angle_gamma   90.00
#
_symmetry.space_group_name_H-M   'P 1'
#
loop_
_entity.id
_entity.type
_entity.pdbx_description
1 polymer ?
#
loop_
_entity_poly.entity_id
_entity_poly.type
_entity_poly.pdbx_seq_one_letter_code
_entity_poly.pdbx_strand_id
1 'polypeptide(L)'
;MDFFSRNLRETMEAINKLIDNNVNLVTTKNIRRCNNIKASDRSKINFIWRSLNYLEKEGILEMNGTYSPKSYKIALNQKIDIEKILSQIEKGRIS
;
A
#
# COMPACT_ATOMS: atom_id res chain seq x y z
N MET A 1 -5.41 -1.04 16.96
CA MET A 1 -5.31 -0.45 15.61
C MET A 1 -6.68 -0.06 15.12
N ASP A 2 -6.81 1.18 14.65
CA ASP A 2 -8.04 1.64 14.00
C ASP A 2 -8.21 1.02 12.60
N PHE A 3 -9.40 1.22 12.02
CA PHE A 3 -9.78 0.62 10.74
C PHE A 3 -8.84 1.00 9.59
N PHE A 4 -8.31 2.24 9.57
CA PHE A 4 -7.37 2.65 8.54
C PHE A 4 -6.03 1.92 8.68
N SER A 5 -5.45 1.86 9.88
CA SER A 5 -4.16 1.20 10.13
C SER A 5 -4.20 -0.28 9.76
N ARG A 6 -5.32 -0.97 10.01
CA ARG A 6 -5.50 -2.36 9.59
C ARG A 6 -5.44 -2.53 8.06
N ASN A 7 -6.17 -1.70 7.31
CA ASN A 7 -6.17 -1.80 5.85
C ASN A 7 -4.83 -1.36 5.24
N LEU A 8 -4.15 -0.39 5.86
CA LEU A 8 -2.81 0.03 5.47
C LEU A 8 -1.80 -1.11 5.69
N ARG A 9 -1.84 -1.77 6.86
CA ARG A 9 -1.04 -2.96 7.14
C ARG A 9 -1.26 -4.05 6.08
N GLU A 10 -2.50 -4.44 5.83
CA GLU A 10 -2.86 -5.44 4.80
C GLU A 10 -2.31 -5.06 3.40
N THR A 11 -2.25 -3.75 3.09
CA THR A 11 -1.69 -3.25 1.83
C THR A 11 -0.16 -3.34 1.82
N MET A 12 0.53 -2.92 2.89
CA MET A 12 1.99 -2.99 2.98
C MET A 12 2.49 -4.44 3.01
N GLU A 13 1.79 -5.36 3.67
CA GLU A 13 2.09 -6.79 3.65
C GLU A 13 2.00 -7.36 2.22
N ALA A 14 0.98 -6.96 1.47
CA ALA A 14 0.86 -7.34 0.06
C ALA A 14 2.00 -6.76 -0.79
N ILE A 15 2.45 -5.53 -0.53
CA ILE A 15 3.63 -4.96 -1.21
C ILE A 15 4.89 -5.76 -0.86
N ASN A 16 5.12 -6.09 0.41
CA ASN A 16 6.26 -6.92 0.82
C ASN A 16 6.24 -8.29 0.14
N LYS A 17 5.07 -8.91 -0.03
CA LYS A 17 4.92 -10.13 -0.83
C LYS A 17 5.25 -9.91 -2.30
N LEU A 18 4.93 -8.76 -2.88
CA LEU A 18 5.32 -8.43 -4.25
C LEU A 18 6.84 -8.29 -4.37
N ILE A 19 7.49 -7.64 -3.40
CA ILE A 19 8.97 -7.54 -3.32
C ILE A 19 9.60 -8.94 -3.25
N ASP A 20 9.07 -9.83 -2.40
CA ASP A 20 9.54 -11.21 -2.27
C ASP A 20 9.46 -12.00 -3.59
N ASN A 21 8.54 -11.60 -4.49
CA ASN A 21 8.38 -12.18 -5.82
C ASN A 21 9.11 -11.38 -6.93
N ASN A 22 10.02 -10.47 -6.59
CA ASN A 22 10.74 -9.59 -7.51
C ASN A 22 9.82 -8.70 -8.38
N VAL A 23 8.64 -8.35 -7.87
CA VAL A 23 7.70 -7.45 -8.56
C VAL A 23 7.88 -6.03 -8.04
N ASN A 24 8.51 -5.19 -8.86
CA ASN A 24 8.80 -3.79 -8.51
C ASN A 24 7.67 -2.82 -8.86
N LEU A 25 6.61 -3.30 -9.51
CA LEU A 25 5.44 -2.51 -9.91
C LEU A 25 4.21 -2.88 -9.06
N VAL A 26 3.72 -1.91 -8.32
CA VAL A 26 2.54 -2.03 -7.47
C VAL A 26 1.35 -1.37 -8.15
N THR A 27 0.23 -2.09 -8.20
CA THR A 27 -1.06 -1.55 -8.65
C THR A 27 -2.15 -2.03 -7.72
N THR A 28 -3.28 -1.34 -7.70
CA THR A 28 -4.48 -1.79 -6.96
C THR A 28 -4.87 -3.22 -7.34
N LYS A 29 -4.70 -3.60 -8.61
CA LYS A 29 -4.97 -4.96 -9.10
C LYS A 29 -4.04 -5.99 -8.47
N ASN A 30 -2.75 -5.67 -8.33
CA ASN A 30 -1.76 -6.57 -7.72
C ASN A 30 -2.10 -6.81 -6.24
N ILE A 31 -2.31 -5.73 -5.48
CA ILE A 31 -2.69 -5.83 -4.06
C ILE A 31 -3.99 -6.60 -3.88
N ARG A 32 -5.00 -6.32 -4.70
CA ARG A 32 -6.28 -7.03 -4.68
C ARG A 32 -6.09 -8.54 -4.86
N ARG A 33 -5.24 -8.95 -5.80
CA ARG A 33 -4.93 -10.37 -6.07
C ARG A 33 -4.16 -11.00 -4.91
N CYS A 34 -3.14 -10.32 -4.38
CA CYS A 34 -2.38 -10.80 -3.22
C CYS A 34 -3.27 -11.06 -1.99
N ASN A 35 -4.31 -10.24 -1.80
CA ASN A 35 -5.23 -10.34 -0.66
C ASN A 35 -6.53 -11.10 -0.98
N ASN A 36 -6.65 -11.74 -2.15
CA ASN A 36 -7.85 -12.47 -2.59
C ASN A 36 -9.16 -11.66 -2.51
N ILE A 37 -9.09 -10.35 -2.73
CA ILE A 37 -10.25 -9.45 -2.67
C ILE A 37 -11.06 -9.54 -3.97
N LYS A 38 -12.37 -9.73 -3.87
CA LYS A 38 -13.28 -9.77 -5.03
C LYS A 38 -13.30 -8.41 -5.75
N ALA A 39 -13.41 -8.42 -7.08
CA ALA A 39 -13.50 -7.18 -7.86
C ALA A 39 -14.79 -6.37 -7.55
N SER A 40 -15.82 -7.03 -7.02
CA SER A 40 -17.06 -6.41 -6.56
C SER A 40 -16.94 -5.73 -5.20
N ASP A 41 -15.87 -5.98 -4.43
CA ASP A 41 -15.67 -5.33 -3.13
C ASP A 41 -15.08 -3.93 -3.32
N ARG A 42 -15.97 -2.99 -3.67
CA ARG A 42 -15.62 -1.59 -3.93
C ARG A 42 -15.05 -0.89 -2.70
N SER A 43 -15.46 -1.31 -1.50
CA SER A 43 -14.97 -0.75 -0.24
C SER A 43 -13.51 -1.07 -0.05
N LYS A 44 -13.13 -2.36 -0.08
CA LYS A 44 -11.73 -2.79 0.04
C LYS A 44 -10.85 -2.21 -1.07
N ILE A 45 -11.35 -2.15 -2.30
CA ILE A 45 -10.63 -1.52 -3.43
C ILE A 45 -10.34 -0.04 -3.13
N ASN A 46 -11.32 0.70 -2.59
CA ASN A 46 -11.14 2.09 -2.22
C ASN A 46 -10.11 2.26 -1.09
N PHE A 47 -10.10 1.35 -0.10
CA PHE A 47 -9.07 1.34 0.94
C PHE A 47 -7.67 1.11 0.40
N ILE A 48 -7.49 0.14 -0.50
CA ILE A 48 -6.20 -0.08 -1.17
C ILE A 48 -5.76 1.19 -1.88
N TRP A 49 -6.66 1.86 -2.61
CA TRP A 49 -6.32 3.10 -3.31
C TRP A 49 -5.87 4.20 -2.34
N ARG A 50 -6.59 4.39 -1.23
CA ARG A 50 -6.23 5.35 -0.18
C ARG A 50 -4.88 5.02 0.45
N SER A 51 -4.60 3.73 0.71
CA SER A 51 -3.33 3.28 1.28
C SER A 51 -2.17 3.48 0.31
N LEU A 52 -2.32 3.16 -0.98
CA LEU A 52 -1.28 3.41 -1.99
C LEU A 52 -0.99 4.91 -2.14
N ASN A 53 -2.02 5.74 -2.18
CA ASN A 53 -1.88 7.20 -2.25
C ASN A 53 -1.24 7.78 -0.98
N TYR A 54 -1.46 7.17 0.19
CA TYR A 54 -0.75 7.55 1.41
C TYR A 54 0.74 7.20 1.31
N LEU A 55 1.07 5.96 0.94
CA LEU A 55 2.46 5.52 0.79
C LEU A 55 3.23 6.31 -0.29
N GLU A 56 2.54 6.76 -1.34
CA GLU A 56 3.08 7.71 -2.33
C GLU A 56 3.48 9.03 -1.69
N LYS A 57 2.59 9.62 -0.88
CA LYS A 57 2.85 10.90 -0.20
C LYS A 57 3.97 10.83 0.83
N GLU A 58 4.12 9.68 1.49
CA GLU A 58 5.22 9.42 2.43
C GLU A 58 6.55 9.10 1.70
N GLY A 59 6.57 9.07 0.37
CA GLY A 59 7.79 8.77 -0.42
C GLY A 59 8.22 7.30 -0.41
N ILE A 60 7.35 6.39 0.06
CA ILE A 60 7.61 4.94 0.08
C ILE A 60 7.37 4.34 -1.31
N LEU A 61 6.36 4.87 -2.00
CA LEU A 61 6.05 4.55 -3.38
C LEU A 61 6.26 5.76 -4.27
N GLU A 62 6.68 5.53 -5.50
CA GLU A 62 6.78 6.56 -6.52
C GLU A 62 5.75 6.31 -7.62
N MET A 63 5.08 7.36 -8.08
CA MET A 63 4.14 7.20 -9.18
C MET A 63 4.87 6.84 -10.47
N ASN A 64 4.47 5.74 -11.10
CA ASN A 64 5.05 5.28 -12.36
C ASN A 64 4.21 5.79 -13.54
N GLY A 65 4.49 7.04 -13.93
CA GLY A 65 3.81 7.74 -15.02
C GLY A 65 2.47 8.38 -14.62
N THR A 66 1.77 8.97 -15.58
CA THR A 66 0.56 9.78 -15.36
C THR A 66 -0.76 9.05 -15.68
N TYR A 67 -0.69 7.78 -16.11
CA TYR A 67 -1.84 7.07 -16.67
C TYR A 67 -2.76 6.41 -15.64
N SER A 68 -4.03 6.28 -16.01
CA SER A 68 -5.06 5.52 -15.27
C SER A 68 -5.19 4.10 -15.84
N PRO A 69 -5.21 3.06 -14.99
CA PRO A 69 -5.14 3.10 -13.53
C PRO A 69 -3.72 3.42 -13.04
N LYS A 70 -3.65 4.17 -11.91
CA LYS A 70 -2.37 4.53 -11.28
C LYS A 70 -1.51 3.28 -11.03
N SER A 71 -0.23 3.39 -11.37
CA SER A 71 0.77 2.39 -11.06
C SER A 71 1.90 3.04 -10.26
N TYR A 72 2.52 2.25 -9.40
CA TYR A 72 3.51 2.71 -8.44
C TYR A 72 4.77 1.86 -8.57
N LYS A 73 5.94 2.48 -8.50
CA LYS A 73 7.21 1.81 -8.28
C LYS A 73 7.51 1.82 -6.78
N ILE A 74 8.15 0.75 -6.32
CA ILE A 74 8.68 0.70 -4.96
C ILE A 74 9.97 1.52 -4.96
N ALA A 75 9.98 2.62 -4.22
CA ALA A 75 11.12 3.55 -4.20
C ALA A 75 12.35 2.94 -3.51
N LEU A 76 12.08 2.06 -2.55
CA LEU A 76 13.09 1.41 -1.72
C LEU A 76 13.34 0.00 -2.25
N ASN A 77 14.60 -0.36 -2.47
CA ASN A 77 15.01 -1.72 -2.82
C ASN A 77 15.01 -2.67 -1.60
N GLN A 78 14.16 -2.39 -0.61
CA GLN A 78 14.04 -3.11 0.66
C GLN A 78 12.59 -3.22 1.08
N LYS A 79 12.30 -4.21 1.95
CA LYS A 79 10.96 -4.39 2.52
C LYS A 79 10.52 -3.16 3.31
N ILE A 80 9.22 -2.92 3.27
CA ILE A 80 8.56 -1.91 4.06
C ILE A 80 8.56 -2.36 5.53
N ASP A 81 9.13 -1.53 6.41
CA ASP A 81 9.03 -1.69 7.86
C ASP A 81 7.65 -1.21 8.34
N ILE A 82 6.73 -2.18 8.41
CA ILE A 82 5.32 -1.96 8.73
C ILE A 82 5.15 -1.38 10.14
N GLU A 83 5.87 -1.92 11.12
CA GLU A 83 5.70 -1.49 12.53
C GLU A 83 6.18 -0.06 12.72
N LYS A 84 7.31 0.30 12.08
CA LYS A 84 7.81 1.68 12.11
C LYS A 84 6.77 2.67 11.55
N ILE A 85 6.20 2.39 10.39
CA ILE A 85 5.22 3.28 9.75
C ILE A 85 3.95 3.41 10.59
N LEU A 86 3.43 2.29 11.11
CA LEU A 86 2.24 2.32 11.95
C LEU A 86 2.48 3.09 13.25
N SER A 87 3.65 2.93 13.87
CA SER A 87 4.03 3.71 15.06
C SER A 87 4.11 5.21 14.79
N GLN A 88 4.54 5.63 13.59
CA GLN A 88 4.57 7.04 13.19
C GLN A 88 3.16 7.61 13.03
N ILE A 89 2.24 6.83 12.44
CA ILE A 89 0.83 7.22 12.29
C ILE A 89 0.15 7.38 13.66
N GLU A 90 0.42 6.45 14.58
CA GLU A 90 -0.14 6.54 15.94
C GLU A 90 0.40 7.76 16.70
N LYS A 91 1.70 8.06 16.58
CA LYS A 91 2.31 9.25 17.20
C LYS A 91 1.78 10.56 16.61
N GLY A 92 1.62 10.64 15.28
CA GLY A 92 1.11 11.83 14.60
C GLY A 92 -0.38 12.13 14.84
N ARG A 93 -1.12 11.21 15.46
CA ARG A 93 -2.51 11.42 15.90
C ARG A 93 -2.64 11.97 17.31
N ILE A 94 -1.55 11.93 18.09
CA ILE A 94 -1.50 12.39 19.49
C ILE A 94 -0.92 13.81 19.58
N SER A 95 -0.37 14.33 18.47
CA SER A 95 0.15 15.69 18.33
C SER A 95 -0.88 16.69 17.83
#